data_AF-A0A2N3V387-F1
#
_entry.id   AF-A0A2N3V387-F1
#
_cell.length_a   1.000
_cell.length_b   1.000
_cell.length_c   1.000
_cell.angle_alpha   90.00
_cell.angle_beta   90.00
_cell.angle_gamma   90.00
#
_symmetry.space_group_name_H-M   'P 1'
#
loop_
_entity.id
_entity.type
_entity.pdbx_description
1 polymer ?
#
loop_
_entity_poly.entity_id
_entity_poly.type
_entity_poly.pdbx_seq_one_letter_code
_entity_poly.pdbx_strand_id
1 'polypeptide(L)'
;MKNWLNKSLLFVVASLTLMSCEKDEEKLILREGTPPMLSTSSTNVVLTEETAEGTALTLSWSEADFGFDAATEYSLQVDTADNNFATPYTVSLGNKVINRAYTGQELNTLMTRLKYAPEEAHPVKFRIRAIVSEFVDPVYSNPVTVNITPYNTYIEPTFIYVPGDYQGWNPGTAPSLISVEANNIYSGVISFIDTKSRMFKFTEGRDWSVNWGNGATAGTLAPGGSDLSIPLDDPSKPAPAVESYMITVNLNTLTWSHAKHSWGVIGSATAGGWDSDQNMRYINEEDIWKATLDLKVGEIKFRFNDGWDINYGGSGGNLTLGGSNIAVPTAGKYEITLKINEEEGTATYTLVKL
;
A
#
# COMPACT_ATOMS: atom_id res chain seq x y z
N MET A 1 38.16 13.97 91.47
CA MET A 1 38.46 13.84 90.02
C MET A 1 37.41 13.04 89.21
N LYS A 2 36.32 12.52 89.81
CA LYS A 2 35.28 11.75 89.08
C LYS A 2 34.17 12.61 88.44
N ASN A 3 33.86 13.78 88.99
CA ASN A 3 32.77 14.65 88.50
C ASN A 3 33.17 15.65 87.40
N TRP A 4 34.46 15.71 87.06
CA TRP A 4 34.96 16.62 86.02
C TRP A 4 35.15 15.91 84.68
N LEU A 5 35.52 14.62 84.68
CA LEU A 5 35.55 13.80 83.47
C LEU A 5 34.16 13.62 82.83
N ASN A 6 33.10 13.43 83.63
CA ASN A 6 31.74 13.29 83.08
C ASN A 6 31.18 14.57 82.46
N LYS A 7 31.67 15.76 82.88
CA LYS A 7 31.25 17.04 82.28
C LYS A 7 32.01 17.36 80.99
N SER A 8 33.29 16.98 80.90
CA SER A 8 34.06 17.10 79.66
C SER A 8 33.65 16.07 78.60
N LEU A 9 33.23 14.86 79.00
CA LEU A 9 32.72 13.86 78.06
C LEU A 9 31.36 14.25 77.46
N LEU A 10 30.50 14.92 78.25
CA LEU A 10 29.21 15.44 77.75
C LEU A 10 29.40 16.59 76.75
N PHE A 11 30.43 17.42 76.93
CA PHE A 11 30.72 18.54 76.02
C PHE A 11 31.34 18.07 74.71
N VAL A 12 32.18 17.03 74.73
CA VAL A 12 32.78 16.43 73.53
C VAL A 12 31.74 15.64 72.71
N VAL A 13 30.82 14.94 73.38
CA VAL A 13 29.70 14.22 72.72
C VAL A 13 28.64 15.19 72.17
N ALA A 14 28.40 16.34 72.82
CA ALA A 14 27.50 17.39 72.31
C ALA A 14 28.11 18.18 71.13
N SER A 15 29.44 18.26 71.02
CA SER A 15 30.09 18.87 69.84
C SER A 15 30.15 17.95 68.60
N LEU A 16 29.88 16.64 68.76
CA LEU A 16 29.86 15.67 67.65
C LEU A 16 28.49 15.56 66.96
N THR A 17 27.43 16.17 67.49
CA THR A 17 26.07 16.14 66.91
C THR A 17 25.73 17.38 66.07
N LEU A 18 26.66 18.32 65.90
CA LEU A 18 26.48 19.53 65.07
C LEU A 18 27.20 19.47 63.72
N MET A 19 27.79 18.33 63.34
CA MET A 19 28.09 18.06 61.94
C MET A 19 26.77 17.70 61.22
N SER A 20 25.91 18.70 61.06
CA SER A 20 24.93 18.69 59.97
C SER A 20 25.76 18.75 58.70
N CYS A 21 25.87 17.64 57.96
CA CYS A 21 26.23 17.74 56.55
C CYS A 21 25.22 18.68 55.92
N GLU A 22 25.63 19.90 55.57
CA GLU A 22 25.01 20.59 54.44
C GLU A 22 25.20 19.64 53.26
N LYS A 23 24.14 18.90 52.92
CA LYS A 23 24.01 18.40 51.56
C LYS A 23 23.83 19.65 50.73
N ASP A 24 24.93 20.13 50.15
CA ASP A 24 24.88 20.98 48.98
C ASP A 24 24.15 20.19 47.89
N GLU A 25 22.81 20.25 47.93
CA GLU A 25 22.00 19.88 46.80
C GLU A 25 22.20 20.99 45.77
N GLU A 26 22.83 20.66 44.64
CA GLU A 26 22.80 21.51 43.46
C GLU A 26 21.34 21.73 43.09
N LYS A 27 20.79 22.87 43.52
CA LYS A 27 19.48 23.32 43.08
C LYS A 27 19.60 23.69 41.61
N LEU A 28 19.20 22.78 40.74
CA LEU A 28 19.03 23.05 39.32
C LEU A 28 17.93 24.11 39.17
N ILE A 29 18.33 25.33 38.87
CA ILE A 29 17.38 26.40 38.52
C ILE A 29 17.03 26.20 37.05
N LEU A 30 15.82 25.70 36.79
CA LEU A 30 15.26 25.62 35.45
C LEU A 30 15.19 27.04 34.86
N ARG A 31 15.86 27.27 33.72
CA ARG A 31 15.76 28.51 32.93
C ARG A 31 14.92 28.24 31.68
N GLU A 32 14.35 29.29 31.08
CA GLU A 32 13.90 29.21 29.69
C GLU A 32 15.12 28.84 28.83
N GLY A 33 15.06 27.69 28.16
CA GLY A 33 16.21 27.15 27.43
C GLY A 33 16.60 28.02 26.23
N THR A 34 17.90 28.06 25.91
CA THR A 34 18.39 28.67 24.67
C THR A 34 18.04 27.73 23.50
N PRO A 35 17.34 28.22 22.46
CA PRO A 35 16.92 27.37 21.36
C PRO A 35 18.10 26.86 20.51
N PRO A 36 17.95 25.68 19.88
CA PRO A 36 18.94 25.17 18.94
C PRO A 36 18.98 26.02 17.66
N MET A 37 20.13 26.13 17.00
CA MET A 37 20.28 26.83 15.72
C MET A 37 20.32 25.82 14.58
N LEU A 38 19.28 25.79 13.74
CA LEU A 38 19.14 24.87 12.61
C LEU A 38 19.81 25.43 11.35
N SER A 39 20.54 24.57 10.65
CA SER A 39 21.21 24.81 9.38
C SER A 39 20.93 23.66 8.39
N THR A 40 21.14 23.92 7.11
CA THR A 40 20.95 22.95 6.02
C THR A 40 22.17 22.91 5.12
N SER A 41 22.48 21.73 4.55
CA SER A 41 23.56 21.56 3.58
C SER A 41 23.25 22.21 2.23
N SER A 42 21.97 22.37 1.88
CA SER A 42 21.52 23.06 0.67
C SER A 42 20.18 23.76 0.88
N THR A 43 19.95 24.84 0.15
CA THR A 43 18.67 25.55 0.09
C THR A 43 17.86 25.20 -1.17
N ASN A 44 18.47 24.50 -2.14
CA ASN A 44 17.81 24.00 -3.33
C ASN A 44 18.22 22.54 -3.57
N VAL A 45 17.25 21.65 -3.66
CA VAL A 45 17.45 20.22 -3.88
C VAL A 45 16.60 19.79 -5.06
N VAL A 46 17.23 19.24 -6.09
CA VAL A 46 16.52 18.60 -7.20
C VAL A 46 16.68 17.10 -7.02
N LEU A 47 15.56 16.42 -6.84
CA LEU A 47 15.53 14.97 -6.66
C LEU A 47 15.35 14.31 -8.02
N THR A 48 16.08 13.23 -8.24
CA THR A 48 15.92 12.36 -9.41
C THR A 48 15.91 10.90 -8.96
N GLU A 49 15.28 10.05 -9.75
CA GLU A 49 15.28 8.61 -9.48
C GLU A 49 16.69 8.02 -9.46
N GLU A 50 17.57 8.47 -10.37
CA GLU A 50 18.98 8.01 -10.46
C GLU A 50 19.79 8.26 -9.18
N THR A 51 19.44 9.30 -8.42
CA THR A 51 20.15 9.71 -7.19
C THR A 51 19.38 9.36 -5.91
N ALA A 52 18.28 8.60 -6.03
CA ALA A 52 17.33 8.39 -4.94
C ALA A 52 17.96 7.74 -3.68
N GLU A 53 18.92 6.84 -3.84
CA GLU A 53 19.62 6.18 -2.73
C GLU A 53 20.70 7.06 -2.07
N GLY A 54 21.15 8.12 -2.75
CA GLY A 54 22.19 9.02 -2.26
C GLY A 54 21.65 10.05 -1.26
N THR A 55 22.53 10.56 -0.37
CA THR A 55 22.19 11.67 0.52
C THR A 55 21.92 12.95 -0.28
N ALA A 56 20.69 13.46 -0.20
CA ALA A 56 20.24 14.65 -0.92
C ALA A 56 20.24 15.92 -0.03
N LEU A 57 20.01 15.77 1.28
CA LEU A 57 19.92 16.89 2.21
C LEU A 57 20.40 16.49 3.61
N THR A 58 21.25 17.30 4.23
CA THR A 58 21.62 17.15 5.64
C THR A 58 21.18 18.37 6.42
N LEU A 59 20.36 18.15 7.45
CA LEU A 59 19.98 19.14 8.43
C LEU A 59 20.84 18.98 9.68
N SER A 60 21.40 20.07 10.20
CA SER A 60 22.27 20.06 11.38
C SER A 60 21.87 21.18 12.33
N TRP A 61 21.89 20.93 13.63
CA TRP A 61 21.54 21.94 14.64
C TRP A 61 22.49 21.94 15.83
N SER A 62 22.63 23.10 16.47
CA SER A 62 23.31 23.18 17.78
C SER A 62 22.45 22.54 18.87
N GLU A 63 23.08 22.16 19.99
CA GLU A 63 22.33 21.72 21.17
C GLU A 63 21.48 22.86 21.75
N ALA A 64 20.31 22.50 22.28
CA ALA A 64 19.50 23.38 23.12
C ALA A 64 20.10 23.40 24.54
N ASP A 65 20.21 24.59 25.14
CA ASP A 65 20.81 24.77 26.46
C ASP A 65 19.74 25.17 27.48
N PHE A 66 19.39 24.25 28.38
CA PHE A 66 18.44 24.50 29.48
C PHE A 66 19.12 24.92 30.80
N GLY A 67 20.45 25.17 30.77
CA GLY A 67 21.26 25.56 31.92
C GLY A 67 21.80 24.39 32.74
N PHE A 68 21.64 23.15 32.28
CA PHE A 68 22.15 21.91 32.89
C PHE A 68 22.23 20.77 31.85
N ASP A 69 22.95 19.68 32.13
CA ASP A 69 23.03 18.49 31.25
C ASP A 69 21.72 17.70 31.29
N ALA A 70 20.76 18.14 30.47
CA ALA A 70 19.47 17.50 30.31
C ALA A 70 19.51 16.43 29.22
N ALA A 71 18.72 15.37 29.40
CA ALA A 71 18.42 14.41 28.32
C ALA A 71 17.42 15.03 27.33
N THR A 72 17.85 16.03 26.57
CA THR A 72 17.02 16.78 25.62
C THR A 72 16.56 15.86 24.49
N GLU A 73 15.24 15.79 24.30
CA GLU A 73 14.60 15.10 23.19
C GLU A 73 14.38 16.07 22.03
N TYR A 74 14.84 15.68 20.84
CA TYR A 74 14.66 16.46 19.61
C TYR A 74 13.60 15.84 18.71
N SER A 75 12.77 16.70 18.13
CA SER A 75 11.88 16.36 17.03
C SER A 75 12.08 17.33 15.88
N LEU A 76 12.15 16.82 14.65
CA LEU A 76 12.10 17.64 13.46
C LEU A 76 10.64 17.89 13.09
N GLN A 77 10.30 19.16 12.92
CA GLN A 77 9.02 19.58 12.38
C GLN A 77 9.19 20.04 10.95
N VAL A 78 8.37 19.49 10.06
CA VAL A 78 8.33 19.80 8.63
C VAL A 78 6.95 20.36 8.31
N ASP A 79 6.90 21.42 7.52
CA ASP A 79 5.64 22.00 7.07
C ASP A 79 5.74 22.64 5.69
N THR A 80 4.59 22.89 5.08
CA THR A 80 4.50 23.72 3.87
C THR A 80 4.82 25.18 4.20
N ALA A 81 5.21 25.95 3.20
CA ALA A 81 5.59 27.35 3.41
C ALA A 81 4.46 28.20 4.01
N ASP A 82 3.20 27.85 3.72
CA ASP A 82 2.04 28.69 4.05
C ASP A 82 1.41 28.35 5.41
N ASN A 83 1.68 27.15 5.96
CA ASN A 83 1.02 26.66 7.17
C ASN A 83 1.74 27.07 8.48
N ASN A 84 2.95 27.64 8.39
CA ASN A 84 3.69 28.24 9.50
C ASN A 84 3.79 27.36 10.78
N PHE A 85 3.90 26.05 10.61
CA PHE A 85 3.95 25.06 11.69
C PHE A 85 2.70 25.07 12.60
N ALA A 86 1.52 25.39 12.06
CA ALA A 86 0.26 25.24 12.77
C ALA A 86 -0.09 23.76 12.99
N THR A 87 0.15 22.92 11.97
CA THR A 87 -0.05 21.46 12.02
C THR A 87 1.10 20.72 11.33
N PRO A 88 2.34 20.84 11.84
CA PRO A 88 3.50 20.32 11.14
C PRO A 88 3.59 18.80 11.24
N TYR A 89 4.13 18.17 10.19
CA TYR A 89 4.57 16.79 10.27
C TYR A 89 5.77 16.71 11.21
N THR A 90 5.67 15.89 12.26
CA THR A 90 6.69 15.78 13.31
C THR A 90 7.37 14.42 13.26
N VAL A 91 8.70 14.42 13.26
CA VAL A 91 9.55 13.23 13.29
C VAL A 91 10.38 13.25 14.56
N SER A 92 10.18 12.28 15.46
CA SER A 92 11.03 12.12 16.63
C SER A 92 12.42 11.63 16.23
N LEU A 93 13.47 12.30 16.73
CA LEU A 93 14.87 11.99 16.44
C LEU A 93 15.58 11.33 17.61
N GLY A 94 15.03 11.46 18.82
CA GLY A 94 15.61 10.94 20.05
C GLY A 94 16.55 11.93 20.74
N ASN A 95 17.36 11.41 21.66
CA ASN A 95 18.19 12.21 22.56
C ASN A 95 19.60 12.41 21.98
N LYS A 96 20.17 13.61 22.20
CA LYS A 96 21.54 13.97 21.79
C LYS A 96 21.84 13.79 20.29
N VAL A 97 20.80 13.79 19.44
CA VAL A 97 20.95 13.85 17.98
C VAL A 97 21.05 15.31 17.55
N ILE A 98 22.07 15.64 16.75
CA ILE A 98 22.35 17.02 16.29
C ILE A 98 22.39 17.16 14.77
N ASN A 99 22.15 16.07 14.04
CA ASN A 99 22.01 16.10 12.59
C ASN A 99 21.07 14.99 12.09
N ARG A 100 20.53 15.20 10.89
CA ARG A 100 19.76 14.22 10.14
C ARG A 100 20.09 14.36 8.66
N ALA A 101 20.58 13.28 8.06
CA ALA A 101 20.69 13.13 6.61
C ALA A 101 19.40 12.53 6.04
N TYR A 102 18.99 13.01 4.87
CA TYR A 102 17.90 12.50 4.07
C TYR A 102 18.44 11.97 2.75
N THR A 103 18.06 10.74 2.38
CA THR A 103 18.27 10.27 1.01
C THR A 103 17.31 10.96 0.04
N GLY A 104 17.60 10.90 -1.25
CA GLY A 104 16.69 11.43 -2.28
C GLY A 104 15.30 10.80 -2.21
N GLN A 105 15.21 9.49 -1.98
CA GLN A 105 13.95 8.76 -1.84
C GLN A 105 13.15 9.16 -0.60
N GLU A 106 13.81 9.30 0.56
CA GLU A 106 13.16 9.74 1.79
C GLU A 106 12.59 11.15 1.64
N LEU A 107 13.35 12.03 0.99
CA LEU A 107 12.91 13.40 0.73
C LEU A 107 11.77 13.43 -0.29
N ASN A 108 11.82 12.61 -1.34
CA ASN A 108 10.73 12.50 -2.33
C ASN A 108 9.42 12.02 -1.68
N THR A 109 9.52 11.01 -0.80
CA THR A 109 8.38 10.50 -0.02
C THR A 109 7.78 11.58 0.90
N LEU A 110 8.64 12.42 1.50
CA LEU A 110 8.20 13.56 2.30
C LEU A 110 7.42 14.57 1.46
N MET A 111 7.87 14.88 0.24
CA MET A 111 7.15 15.77 -0.68
C MET A 111 5.76 15.24 -1.04
N THR A 112 5.66 13.94 -1.34
CA THR A 112 4.37 13.28 -1.62
C THR A 112 3.43 13.33 -0.43
N ARG A 113 3.95 13.17 0.80
CA ARG A 113 3.16 13.30 2.03
C ARG A 113 2.61 14.72 2.21
N LEU A 114 3.43 15.74 1.89
CA LEU A 114 3.03 17.15 1.90
C LEU A 114 2.11 17.54 0.73
N LYS A 115 1.79 16.60 -0.17
CA LYS A 115 0.91 16.79 -1.33
C LYS A 115 1.45 17.78 -2.36
N TYR A 116 2.78 17.91 -2.42
CA TYR A 116 3.44 18.67 -3.48
C TYR A 116 3.49 17.86 -4.79
N ALA A 117 3.26 18.54 -5.90
CA ALA A 117 3.35 17.95 -7.23
C ALA A 117 4.81 17.64 -7.60
N PRO A 118 5.10 16.54 -8.30
CA PRO A 118 6.45 16.25 -8.80
C PRO A 118 6.86 17.24 -9.88
N GLU A 119 8.15 17.25 -10.22
CA GLU A 119 8.77 18.00 -11.34
C GLU A 119 8.74 19.53 -11.21
N GLU A 120 8.20 20.05 -10.10
CA GLU A 120 8.17 21.47 -9.76
C GLU A 120 8.87 21.72 -8.43
N ALA A 121 9.52 22.88 -8.30
CA ALA A 121 10.21 23.26 -7.07
C ALA A 121 9.21 23.80 -6.04
N HIS A 122 9.19 23.20 -4.84
CA HIS A 122 8.30 23.60 -3.75
C HIS A 122 9.07 24.02 -2.50
N PRO A 123 8.67 25.11 -1.82
CA PRO A 123 9.30 25.53 -0.58
C PRO A 123 8.83 24.66 0.60
N VAL A 124 9.78 24.06 1.32
CA VAL A 124 9.53 23.26 2.53
C VAL A 124 10.21 23.91 3.72
N LYS A 125 9.47 24.09 4.82
CA LYS A 125 9.98 24.66 6.06
C LYS A 125 10.32 23.57 7.06
N PHE A 126 11.50 23.68 7.66
CA PHE A 126 12.01 22.80 8.71
C PHE A 126 12.27 23.60 9.98
N ARG A 127 11.94 23.05 11.16
CA ARG A 127 12.41 23.55 12.44
C ARG A 127 12.63 22.41 13.43
N ILE A 128 13.52 22.60 14.38
CA ILE A 128 13.72 21.67 15.49
C ILE A 128 12.87 22.10 16.66
N ARG A 129 12.16 21.13 17.25
CA ARG A 129 11.53 21.25 18.56
C ARG A 129 12.40 20.49 19.56
N ALA A 130 12.82 21.16 20.63
CA ALA A 130 13.59 20.56 21.71
C ALA A 130 12.82 20.65 23.03
N ILE A 131 12.74 19.54 23.76
CA ILE A 131 12.04 19.46 25.05
C ILE A 131 12.85 18.60 26.04
N VAL A 132 12.81 18.96 27.32
CA VAL A 132 13.49 18.22 28.40
C VAL A 132 12.51 17.49 29.32
N SER A 133 11.25 17.92 29.35
CA SER A 133 10.16 17.33 30.10
C SER A 133 8.83 17.88 29.61
N GLU A 134 7.74 17.13 29.76
CA GLU A 134 6.38 17.58 29.44
C GLU A 134 5.92 18.81 30.25
N PHE A 135 6.57 19.08 31.39
CA PHE A 135 6.26 20.23 32.25
C PHE A 135 7.03 21.50 31.87
N VAL A 136 7.90 21.43 30.86
CA VAL A 136 8.71 22.55 30.39
C VAL A 136 8.31 22.87 28.96
N ASP A 137 8.03 24.14 28.70
CA ASP A 137 7.69 24.57 27.35
C ASP A 137 8.84 24.23 26.38
N PRO A 138 8.52 23.68 25.21
CA PRO A 138 9.52 23.36 24.22
C PRO A 138 10.15 24.63 23.65
N VAL A 139 11.45 24.54 23.33
CA VAL A 139 12.16 25.59 22.59
C VAL A 139 12.26 25.19 21.12
N TYR A 140 12.16 26.18 20.23
CA TYR A 140 12.13 25.97 18.79
C TYR A 140 13.30 26.66 18.11
N SER A 141 13.94 25.97 17.17
CA SER A 141 14.99 26.60 16.35
C SER A 141 14.45 27.71 15.46
N ASN A 142 15.38 28.48 14.87
CA ASN A 142 15.08 29.21 13.65
C ASN A 142 14.50 28.25 12.59
N PRO A 143 13.51 28.69 11.81
CA PRO A 143 13.05 27.91 10.67
C PRO A 143 14.07 28.01 9.53
N VAL A 144 14.22 26.93 8.77
CA VAL A 144 14.98 26.89 7.52
C VAL A 144 14.03 26.52 6.39
N THR A 145 14.15 27.19 5.24
CA THR A 145 13.38 26.86 4.03
C THR A 145 14.31 26.23 3.00
N VAL A 146 13.89 25.10 2.43
CA VAL A 146 14.58 24.41 1.33
C VAL A 146 13.58 24.29 0.18
N ASN A 147 13.97 24.73 -1.01
CA ASN A 147 13.20 24.47 -2.23
C ASN A 147 13.55 23.07 -2.74
N ILE A 148 12.57 22.19 -2.75
CA ILE A 148 12.76 20.78 -3.14
C ILE A 148 11.94 20.53 -4.40
N THR A 149 12.59 20.02 -5.45
CA THR A 149 11.91 19.53 -6.68
C THR A 149 11.81 18.01 -6.58
N PRO A 150 10.62 17.43 -6.34
CA PRO A 150 10.43 15.99 -6.30
C PRO A 150 10.48 15.39 -7.71
N TYR A 151 10.77 14.10 -7.82
CA TYR A 151 10.61 13.36 -9.07
C TYR A 151 9.32 12.54 -9.05
N ASN A 152 8.75 12.32 -10.23
CA ASN A 152 7.58 11.47 -10.39
C ASN A 152 7.98 10.00 -10.18
N THR A 153 7.23 9.29 -9.34
CA THR A 153 7.39 7.84 -9.14
C THR A 153 6.46 7.02 -10.02
N TYR A 154 5.79 7.66 -11.00
CA TYR A 154 4.93 6.98 -11.95
C TYR A 154 5.77 6.13 -12.90
N ILE A 155 5.57 4.82 -12.82
CA ILE A 155 6.10 3.85 -13.76
C ILE A 155 4.98 3.59 -14.77
N GLU A 156 5.25 3.77 -16.05
CA GLU A 156 4.30 3.45 -17.11
C GLU A 156 4.13 1.92 -17.16
N PRO A 157 2.91 1.39 -16.91
CA PRO A 157 2.71 -0.05 -16.90
C PRO A 157 2.96 -0.66 -18.28
N THR A 158 3.54 -1.86 -18.29
CA THR A 158 3.70 -2.64 -19.53
C THR A 158 2.68 -3.75 -19.60
N PHE A 159 2.45 -4.27 -20.82
CA PHE A 159 1.43 -5.28 -21.09
C PHE A 159 1.99 -6.41 -21.95
N ILE A 160 1.44 -7.60 -21.73
CA ILE A 160 1.49 -8.72 -22.68
C ILE A 160 0.07 -9.19 -22.94
N TYR A 161 -0.15 -9.91 -24.04
CA TYR A 161 -1.47 -10.33 -24.48
C TYR A 161 -1.60 -11.85 -24.46
N VAL A 162 -2.83 -12.34 -24.31
CA VAL A 162 -3.11 -13.78 -24.11
C VAL A 162 -3.96 -14.37 -25.25
N PRO A 163 -3.52 -14.37 -26.52
CA PRO A 163 -4.30 -14.97 -27.60
C PRO A 163 -4.55 -16.46 -27.36
N GLY A 164 -5.78 -16.91 -27.64
CA GLY A 164 -6.16 -18.32 -27.48
C GLY A 164 -7.44 -18.70 -28.22
N ASP A 165 -7.85 -19.95 -28.04
CA ASP A 165 -9.05 -20.52 -28.64
C ASP A 165 -10.32 -19.69 -28.40
N TYR A 166 -10.49 -19.18 -27.18
CA TYR A 166 -11.68 -18.46 -26.69
C TYR A 166 -11.99 -17.17 -27.46
N GLN A 167 -11.03 -16.64 -28.22
CA GLN A 167 -11.23 -15.49 -29.10
C GLN A 167 -10.74 -15.74 -30.54
N GLY A 168 -10.47 -17.01 -30.91
CA GLY A 168 -10.13 -17.39 -32.28
C GLY A 168 -8.68 -17.11 -32.70
N TRP A 169 -7.71 -17.23 -31.79
CA TRP A 169 -6.27 -17.02 -32.04
C TRP A 169 -5.90 -15.68 -32.70
N ASN A 170 -6.60 -14.59 -32.39
CA ASN A 170 -6.32 -13.24 -32.88
C ASN A 170 -5.65 -12.30 -31.84
N PRO A 171 -4.31 -12.16 -31.81
CA PRO A 171 -3.62 -11.24 -30.89
C PRO A 171 -4.14 -9.79 -30.90
N GLY A 172 -4.69 -9.34 -32.02
CA GLY A 172 -5.31 -8.01 -32.15
C GLY A 172 -6.44 -7.76 -31.16
N THR A 173 -7.17 -8.80 -30.77
CA THR A 173 -8.33 -8.74 -29.87
C THR A 173 -8.09 -9.46 -28.54
N ALA A 174 -6.88 -9.95 -28.30
CA ALA A 174 -6.57 -10.67 -27.09
C ALA A 174 -6.59 -9.73 -25.86
N PRO A 175 -7.20 -10.14 -24.74
CA PRO A 175 -7.05 -9.46 -23.47
C PRO A 175 -5.59 -9.47 -23.00
N SER A 176 -5.25 -8.54 -22.12
CA SER A 176 -3.90 -8.30 -21.64
C SER A 176 -3.69 -8.70 -20.18
N LEU A 177 -2.45 -9.03 -19.86
CA LEU A 177 -1.90 -9.02 -18.50
C LEU A 177 -1.08 -7.74 -18.32
N ILE A 178 -1.06 -7.18 -17.12
CA ILE A 178 -0.38 -5.92 -16.79
C ILE A 178 0.80 -6.14 -15.85
N SER A 179 1.89 -5.42 -16.08
CA SER A 179 2.99 -5.22 -15.13
C SER A 179 2.96 -3.78 -14.64
N VAL A 180 2.38 -3.56 -13.46
CA VAL A 180 2.23 -2.21 -12.87
C VAL A 180 3.58 -1.57 -12.57
N GLU A 181 4.57 -2.38 -12.20
CA GLU A 181 5.94 -1.93 -11.90
C GLU A 181 6.88 -2.00 -13.11
N ALA A 182 6.38 -2.33 -14.31
CA ALA A 182 7.18 -2.55 -15.52
C ALA A 182 8.39 -3.49 -15.31
N ASN A 183 8.27 -4.47 -14.40
CA ASN A 183 9.37 -5.31 -13.92
C ASN A 183 9.41 -6.70 -14.62
N ASN A 184 8.71 -6.85 -15.75
CA ASN A 184 8.52 -8.10 -16.48
C ASN A 184 7.75 -9.20 -15.73
N ILE A 185 7.03 -8.84 -14.67
CA ILE A 185 6.06 -9.70 -14.00
C ILE A 185 4.67 -9.16 -14.33
N TYR A 186 3.88 -9.97 -15.04
CA TYR A 186 2.57 -9.61 -15.54
C TYR A 186 1.51 -10.44 -14.83
N SER A 187 0.37 -9.83 -14.52
CA SER A 187 -0.78 -10.55 -13.99
C SER A 187 -2.09 -10.00 -14.53
N GLY A 188 -3.14 -10.82 -14.47
CA GLY A 188 -4.46 -10.41 -14.92
C GLY A 188 -5.42 -11.59 -15.03
N VAL A 189 -6.71 -11.28 -15.07
CA VAL A 189 -7.77 -12.27 -15.21
C VAL A 189 -8.08 -12.48 -16.69
N ILE A 190 -8.16 -13.75 -17.11
CA ILE A 190 -8.52 -14.14 -18.48
C ILE A 190 -9.70 -15.08 -18.43
N SER A 191 -10.77 -14.73 -19.16
CA SER A 191 -11.95 -15.57 -19.34
C SER A 191 -11.84 -16.42 -20.59
N PHE A 192 -11.90 -17.73 -20.41
CA PHE A 192 -12.04 -18.69 -21.50
C PHE A 192 -13.52 -18.94 -21.74
N ILE A 193 -13.97 -18.74 -22.98
CA ILE A 193 -15.34 -18.97 -23.45
C ILE A 193 -15.31 -20.22 -24.34
N ASP A 194 -16.35 -21.06 -24.27
CA ASP A 194 -16.37 -22.39 -24.90
C ASP A 194 -15.12 -23.19 -24.48
N THR A 195 -15.01 -23.45 -23.17
CA THR A 195 -13.80 -23.90 -22.47
C THR A 195 -13.32 -25.32 -22.82
N LYS A 196 -13.65 -25.85 -24.00
CA LYS A 196 -13.30 -27.22 -24.40
C LYS A 196 -11.79 -27.44 -24.51
N SER A 197 -11.05 -26.48 -25.05
CA SER A 197 -9.58 -26.58 -25.17
C SER A 197 -8.82 -25.73 -24.15
N ARG A 198 -9.32 -24.55 -23.77
CA ARG A 198 -8.59 -23.55 -22.95
C ARG A 198 -7.13 -23.38 -23.40
N MET A 199 -6.90 -23.40 -24.71
CA MET A 199 -5.57 -23.32 -25.31
C MET A 199 -5.22 -21.87 -25.63
N PHE A 200 -4.01 -21.45 -25.31
CA PHE A 200 -3.56 -20.08 -25.48
C PHE A 200 -2.03 -19.96 -25.55
N LYS A 201 -1.55 -18.76 -25.85
CA LYS A 201 -0.14 -18.34 -25.78
C LYS A 201 -0.04 -16.94 -25.20
N PHE A 202 1.18 -16.49 -24.95
CA PHE A 202 1.48 -15.10 -24.58
C PHE A 202 2.17 -14.38 -25.73
N THR A 203 1.88 -13.11 -25.96
CA THR A 203 2.55 -12.26 -26.95
C THR A 203 2.96 -10.92 -26.35
N GLU A 204 4.10 -10.40 -26.78
CA GLU A 204 4.59 -9.07 -26.32
C GLU A 204 3.72 -7.96 -26.90
N GLY A 205 3.49 -8.02 -28.22
CA GLY A 205 2.60 -7.14 -28.95
C GLY A 205 1.25 -7.79 -29.26
N ARG A 206 0.39 -7.02 -29.94
CA ARG A 206 -0.87 -7.51 -30.51
C ARG A 206 -0.65 -8.23 -31.86
N ASP A 207 0.42 -9.00 -31.94
CA ASP A 207 0.82 -9.81 -33.09
C ASP A 207 1.68 -11.01 -32.63
N TRP A 208 2.15 -11.82 -33.58
CA TRP A 208 2.90 -13.06 -33.28
C TRP A 208 4.42 -12.90 -33.30
N SER A 209 4.96 -11.68 -33.46
CA SER A 209 6.40 -11.44 -33.67
C SER A 209 7.24 -11.93 -32.49
N VAL A 210 6.81 -11.63 -31.27
CA VAL A 210 7.42 -12.12 -30.04
C VAL A 210 6.33 -12.80 -29.22
N ASN A 211 6.50 -14.10 -29.01
CA ASN A 211 5.52 -14.92 -28.33
C ASN A 211 6.16 -16.02 -27.50
N TRP A 212 5.44 -16.44 -26.47
CA TRP A 212 5.82 -17.52 -25.57
C TRP A 212 4.71 -18.55 -25.48
N GLY A 213 5.12 -19.81 -25.40
CA GLY A 213 4.25 -20.95 -25.19
C GLY A 213 4.87 -21.90 -24.17
N ASN A 214 4.39 -23.14 -24.16
CA ASN A 214 4.82 -24.17 -23.24
C ASN A 214 6.33 -24.41 -23.29
N GLY A 215 6.95 -24.41 -22.12
CA GLY A 215 8.36 -24.74 -21.94
C GLY A 215 8.61 -26.24 -21.79
N ALA A 216 9.83 -26.60 -21.40
CA ALA A 216 10.26 -27.99 -21.26
C ALA A 216 9.60 -28.70 -20.06
N THR A 217 9.20 -27.96 -19.03
CA THR A 217 8.53 -28.46 -17.83
C THR A 217 7.26 -27.68 -17.55
N ALA A 218 6.31 -28.31 -16.85
CA ALA A 218 5.05 -27.66 -16.47
C ALA A 218 5.32 -26.35 -15.70
N GLY A 219 4.58 -25.29 -16.05
CA GLY A 219 4.75 -23.95 -15.46
C GLY A 219 5.93 -23.14 -16.01
N THR A 220 6.70 -23.67 -16.98
CA THR A 220 7.74 -22.91 -17.68
C THR A 220 7.29 -22.46 -19.06
N LEU A 221 7.95 -21.43 -19.58
CA LEU A 221 7.71 -20.83 -20.88
C LEU A 221 8.94 -21.00 -21.78
N ALA A 222 8.69 -21.11 -23.07
CA ALA A 222 9.71 -21.02 -24.11
C ALA A 222 9.30 -20.02 -25.20
N PRO A 223 10.24 -19.20 -25.71
CA PRO A 223 10.00 -18.39 -26.89
C PRO A 223 9.55 -19.28 -28.06
N GLY A 224 8.41 -18.96 -28.68
CA GLY A 224 7.85 -19.76 -29.76
C GLY A 224 7.36 -21.15 -29.36
N GLY A 225 7.28 -21.47 -28.06
CA GLY A 225 6.82 -22.76 -27.55
C GLY A 225 5.43 -23.15 -28.05
N SER A 226 5.06 -24.43 -27.90
CA SER A 226 3.73 -24.90 -28.27
C SER A 226 2.64 -24.23 -27.43
N ASP A 227 1.38 -24.42 -27.78
CA ASP A 227 0.26 -23.85 -27.03
C ASP A 227 0.25 -24.32 -25.57
N LEU A 228 -0.10 -23.40 -24.67
CA LEU A 228 -0.42 -23.67 -23.28
C LEU A 228 -1.86 -24.16 -23.18
N SER A 229 -2.18 -24.86 -22.09
CA SER A 229 -3.57 -25.16 -21.75
C SER A 229 -3.76 -25.21 -20.25
N ILE A 230 -4.95 -24.81 -19.79
CA ILE A 230 -5.38 -25.03 -18.40
C ILE A 230 -6.29 -26.26 -18.39
N PRO A 231 -6.01 -27.32 -17.62
CA PRO A 231 -6.89 -28.49 -17.54
C PRO A 231 -8.22 -28.15 -16.83
N LEU A 232 -9.23 -29.00 -17.01
CA LEU A 232 -10.46 -28.92 -16.22
C LEU A 232 -10.14 -29.35 -14.79
N ASP A 233 -10.72 -28.66 -13.81
CA ASP A 233 -10.61 -29.05 -12.39
C ASP A 233 -11.19 -30.46 -12.18
N ASP A 234 -12.29 -30.77 -12.88
CA ASP A 234 -12.93 -32.09 -12.88
C ASP A 234 -13.24 -32.51 -14.33
N PRO A 235 -12.42 -33.37 -14.95
CA PRO A 235 -12.64 -33.83 -16.32
C PRO A 235 -13.86 -34.78 -16.46
N SER A 236 -14.48 -35.21 -15.36
CA SER A 236 -15.72 -36.00 -15.40
C SER A 236 -16.98 -35.16 -15.61
N LYS A 237 -16.88 -33.84 -15.41
CA LYS A 237 -17.99 -32.90 -15.59
C LYS A 237 -17.91 -32.21 -16.96
N PRO A 238 -19.06 -31.80 -17.52
CA PRO A 238 -19.07 -30.93 -18.69
C PRO A 238 -18.27 -29.65 -18.41
N ALA A 239 -17.45 -29.25 -19.39
CA ALA A 239 -16.72 -28.00 -19.32
C ALA A 239 -17.73 -26.82 -19.22
N PRO A 240 -17.52 -25.86 -18.30
CA PRO A 240 -18.41 -24.72 -18.17
C PRO A 240 -18.36 -23.84 -19.43
N ALA A 241 -19.45 -23.14 -19.74
CA ALA A 241 -19.50 -22.27 -20.92
C ALA A 241 -18.47 -21.13 -20.84
N VAL A 242 -18.20 -20.64 -19.64
CA VAL A 242 -17.20 -19.62 -19.31
C VAL A 242 -16.46 -20.05 -18.05
N GLU A 243 -15.16 -19.86 -18.01
CA GLU A 243 -14.35 -20.01 -16.79
C GLU A 243 -13.21 -19.00 -16.82
N SER A 244 -12.93 -18.37 -15.69
CA SER A 244 -11.90 -17.33 -15.61
C SER A 244 -10.78 -17.72 -14.66
N TYR A 245 -9.56 -17.34 -15.03
CA TYR A 245 -8.36 -17.64 -14.27
C TYR A 245 -7.53 -16.38 -14.07
N MET A 246 -7.01 -16.19 -12.86
CA MET A 246 -5.92 -15.27 -12.62
C MET A 246 -4.66 -15.92 -13.16
N ILE A 247 -4.00 -15.27 -14.11
CA ILE A 247 -2.77 -15.75 -14.74
C ILE A 247 -1.64 -14.82 -14.32
N THR A 248 -0.52 -15.41 -13.90
CA THR A 248 0.71 -14.69 -13.59
C THR A 248 1.82 -15.18 -14.50
N VAL A 249 2.57 -14.27 -15.11
CA VAL A 249 3.71 -14.54 -15.99
C VAL A 249 4.92 -13.77 -15.47
N ASN A 250 6.04 -14.46 -15.31
CA ASN A 250 7.33 -13.85 -15.01
C ASN A 250 8.27 -14.11 -16.19
N LEU A 251 8.55 -13.10 -16.99
CA LEU A 251 9.43 -13.22 -18.16
C LEU A 251 10.92 -13.20 -17.79
N ASN A 252 11.27 -12.75 -16.57
CA ASN A 252 12.66 -12.83 -16.09
C ASN A 252 13.08 -14.28 -15.83
N THR A 253 12.14 -15.11 -15.34
CA THR A 253 12.36 -16.53 -15.06
C THR A 253 11.73 -17.46 -16.09
N LEU A 254 11.00 -16.91 -17.07
CA LEU A 254 10.21 -17.65 -18.06
C LEU A 254 9.30 -18.69 -17.39
N THR A 255 8.52 -18.24 -16.40
CA THR A 255 7.55 -19.09 -15.68
C THR A 255 6.18 -18.48 -15.72
N TRP A 256 5.16 -19.31 -15.62
CA TRP A 256 3.78 -18.86 -15.49
C TRP A 256 3.01 -19.76 -14.52
N SER A 257 1.95 -19.21 -13.95
CA SER A 257 1.01 -19.92 -13.09
C SER A 257 -0.41 -19.44 -13.36
N HIS A 258 -1.38 -20.22 -12.90
CA HIS A 258 -2.78 -19.86 -12.94
C HIS A 258 -3.49 -20.31 -11.67
N ALA A 259 -4.56 -19.61 -11.31
CA ALA A 259 -5.49 -19.99 -10.27
C ALA A 259 -6.92 -19.70 -10.75
N LYS A 260 -7.88 -20.58 -10.41
CA LYS A 260 -9.29 -20.30 -10.70
C LYS A 260 -9.66 -18.97 -10.05
N HIS A 261 -10.24 -18.08 -10.83
CA HIS A 261 -10.63 -16.75 -10.39
C HIS A 261 -11.88 -16.39 -11.18
N SER A 262 -13.01 -16.93 -10.78
CA SER A 262 -14.23 -16.96 -11.57
C SER A 262 -15.40 -16.55 -10.69
N TRP A 263 -16.18 -15.57 -11.15
CA TRP A 263 -17.42 -15.19 -10.50
C TRP A 263 -18.61 -15.82 -11.22
N GLY A 264 -19.53 -16.39 -10.46
CA GLY A 264 -20.76 -17.00 -10.96
C GLY A 264 -22.01 -16.36 -10.38
N VAL A 265 -23.09 -16.39 -11.16
CA VAL A 265 -24.45 -16.10 -10.68
C VAL A 265 -25.14 -17.42 -10.35
N ILE A 266 -25.69 -17.54 -9.16
CA ILE A 266 -26.42 -18.73 -8.70
C ILE A 266 -27.77 -18.31 -8.11
N GLY A 267 -28.81 -19.15 -8.23
CA GLY A 267 -30.01 -18.98 -7.44
C GLY A 267 -31.26 -19.56 -8.07
N SER A 268 -32.40 -19.51 -7.37
CA SER A 268 -33.66 -20.07 -7.87
C SER A 268 -34.14 -19.47 -9.20
N ALA A 269 -33.66 -18.27 -9.56
CA ALA A 269 -33.93 -17.64 -10.84
C ALA A 269 -33.06 -18.15 -12.00
N THR A 270 -31.90 -18.78 -11.74
CA THR A 270 -30.96 -19.23 -12.77
C THR A 270 -31.29 -20.63 -13.29
N ALA A 271 -30.69 -21.01 -14.44
CA ALA A 271 -30.62 -22.42 -14.82
C ALA A 271 -29.87 -23.21 -13.72
N GLY A 272 -30.34 -24.42 -13.40
CA GLY A 272 -29.75 -25.24 -12.34
C GLY A 272 -30.07 -24.79 -10.91
N GLY A 273 -30.77 -23.67 -10.69
CA GLY A 273 -31.18 -23.25 -9.36
C GLY A 273 -29.98 -22.99 -8.42
N TRP A 274 -30.07 -23.50 -7.19
CA TRP A 274 -28.97 -23.45 -6.21
C TRP A 274 -27.96 -24.60 -6.34
N ASP A 275 -28.06 -25.42 -7.40
CA ASP A 275 -27.18 -26.58 -7.59
C ASP A 275 -25.98 -26.27 -8.52
N SER A 276 -26.04 -25.20 -9.32
CA SER A 276 -24.98 -24.87 -10.29
C SER A 276 -24.91 -23.37 -10.61
N ASP A 277 -23.70 -22.84 -10.61
CA ASP A 277 -23.42 -21.46 -10.98
C ASP A 277 -23.49 -21.26 -12.49
N GLN A 278 -23.84 -20.04 -12.86
CA GLN A 278 -23.75 -19.51 -14.21
C GLN A 278 -22.57 -18.54 -14.24
N ASN A 279 -21.40 -19.04 -14.67
CA ASN A 279 -20.16 -18.28 -14.66
C ASN A 279 -20.24 -17.02 -15.54
N MET A 280 -19.66 -15.95 -15.03
CA MET A 280 -19.56 -14.64 -15.66
C MET A 280 -18.23 -14.52 -16.43
N ARG A 281 -18.24 -13.70 -17.48
CA ARG A 281 -17.04 -13.30 -18.22
C ARG A 281 -16.46 -12.03 -17.60
N TYR A 282 -15.16 -12.00 -17.36
CA TYR A 282 -14.44 -10.79 -17.01
C TYR A 282 -14.15 -9.94 -18.24
N ILE A 283 -14.35 -8.62 -18.12
CA ILE A 283 -14.12 -7.62 -19.16
C ILE A 283 -12.97 -6.72 -18.67
N ASN A 284 -11.75 -7.01 -19.13
CA ASN A 284 -10.52 -6.39 -18.65
C ASN A 284 -10.52 -4.86 -18.83
N GLU A 285 -11.09 -4.34 -19.91
CA GLU A 285 -11.10 -2.91 -20.22
C GLU A 285 -12.02 -2.11 -19.29
N GLU A 286 -13.01 -2.76 -18.67
CA GLU A 286 -14.02 -2.13 -17.82
C GLU A 286 -13.86 -2.49 -16.34
N ASP A 287 -13.00 -3.47 -16.02
CA ASP A 287 -12.82 -4.05 -14.70
C ASP A 287 -14.15 -4.51 -14.08
N ILE A 288 -14.92 -5.29 -14.87
CA ILE A 288 -16.21 -5.84 -14.45
C ILE A 288 -16.37 -7.30 -14.87
N TRP A 289 -17.23 -7.99 -14.15
CA TRP A 289 -17.79 -9.28 -14.53
C TRP A 289 -19.12 -9.07 -15.22
N LYS A 290 -19.37 -9.80 -16.30
CA LYS A 290 -20.57 -9.68 -17.13
C LYS A 290 -21.16 -11.04 -17.50
N ALA A 291 -22.47 -11.16 -17.42
CA ALA A 291 -23.21 -12.32 -17.91
C ALA A 291 -24.51 -11.89 -18.60
N THR A 292 -24.98 -12.69 -19.55
CA THR A 292 -26.31 -12.54 -20.14
C THR A 292 -27.09 -13.82 -19.90
N LEU A 293 -28.10 -13.78 -19.04
CA LEU A 293 -28.82 -14.96 -18.58
C LEU A 293 -30.34 -14.80 -18.79
N ASP A 294 -31.00 -15.90 -19.13
CA ASP A 294 -32.45 -16.02 -19.02
C ASP A 294 -32.83 -16.35 -17.57
N LEU A 295 -33.44 -15.41 -16.88
CA LEU A 295 -33.84 -15.54 -15.47
C LEU A 295 -35.34 -15.76 -15.33
N LYS A 296 -35.73 -16.55 -14.33
CA LYS A 296 -37.11 -16.71 -13.86
C LYS A 296 -37.41 -15.75 -12.71
N VAL A 297 -38.69 -15.66 -12.31
CA VAL A 297 -39.01 -15.04 -11.01
C VAL A 297 -38.38 -15.89 -9.92
N GLY A 298 -37.62 -15.25 -9.03
CA GLY A 298 -36.88 -15.95 -7.99
C GLY A 298 -35.80 -15.05 -7.40
N GLU A 299 -34.67 -15.66 -7.05
CA GLU A 299 -33.57 -14.98 -6.40
C GLU A 299 -32.22 -15.39 -6.99
N ILE A 300 -31.22 -14.53 -6.84
CA ILE A 300 -29.82 -14.79 -7.20
C ILE A 300 -28.84 -14.34 -6.12
N LYS A 301 -27.61 -14.86 -6.18
CA LYS A 301 -26.39 -14.38 -5.50
C LYS A 301 -25.19 -14.49 -6.44
N PHE A 302 -24.11 -13.81 -6.08
CA PHE A 302 -22.82 -13.95 -6.72
C PHE A 302 -21.90 -14.80 -5.85
N ARG A 303 -21.17 -15.75 -6.43
CA ARG A 303 -20.19 -16.59 -5.72
C ARG A 303 -18.86 -16.60 -6.44
N PHE A 304 -17.79 -16.57 -5.66
CA PHE A 304 -16.44 -16.72 -6.17
C PHE A 304 -16.05 -18.19 -6.20
N ASN A 305 -15.52 -18.65 -7.34
CA ASN A 305 -15.00 -20.00 -7.57
C ASN A 305 -16.00 -21.12 -7.19
N ASP A 306 -17.29 -20.92 -7.42
CA ASP A 306 -18.39 -21.84 -7.05
C ASP A 306 -18.45 -22.14 -5.53
N GLY A 307 -17.80 -21.32 -4.71
CA GLY A 307 -17.68 -21.46 -3.27
C GLY A 307 -18.65 -20.57 -2.50
N TRP A 308 -18.97 -20.96 -1.27
CA TRP A 308 -19.76 -20.12 -0.35
C TRP A 308 -18.89 -19.23 0.54
N ASP A 309 -17.57 -19.42 0.58
CA ASP A 309 -16.67 -18.64 1.44
C ASP A 309 -16.69 -17.15 1.08
N ILE A 310 -16.64 -16.85 -0.22
CA ILE A 310 -16.72 -15.48 -0.74
C ILE A 310 -17.94 -15.42 -1.66
N ASN A 311 -19.03 -14.88 -1.13
CA ASN A 311 -20.28 -14.70 -1.84
C ASN A 311 -20.88 -13.32 -1.56
N TYR A 312 -21.51 -12.72 -2.55
CA TYR A 312 -22.14 -11.42 -2.45
C TYR A 312 -23.65 -11.52 -2.66
N GLY A 313 -24.37 -10.76 -1.87
CA GLY A 313 -25.80 -10.52 -1.98
C GLY A 313 -26.14 -9.09 -1.55
N GLY A 314 -27.37 -8.65 -1.76
CA GLY A 314 -27.79 -7.30 -1.40
C GLY A 314 -29.02 -6.84 -2.16
N SER A 315 -29.15 -5.52 -2.30
CA SER A 315 -30.29 -4.89 -2.96
C SER A 315 -29.92 -3.50 -3.49
N GLY A 316 -30.71 -2.96 -4.42
CA GLY A 316 -30.53 -1.60 -4.92
C GLY A 316 -29.15 -1.35 -5.57
N GLY A 317 -28.58 -2.36 -6.22
CA GLY A 317 -27.28 -2.30 -6.89
C GLY A 317 -26.06 -2.36 -5.97
N ASN A 318 -26.24 -2.43 -4.65
CA ASN A 318 -25.16 -2.54 -3.68
C ASN A 318 -25.05 -3.98 -3.14
N LEU A 319 -23.83 -4.44 -2.93
CA LEU A 319 -23.53 -5.77 -2.42
C LEU A 319 -22.80 -5.72 -1.08
N THR A 320 -23.04 -6.75 -0.28
CA THR A 320 -22.34 -6.99 0.98
C THR A 320 -21.91 -8.45 1.02
N LEU A 321 -20.73 -8.70 1.58
CA LEU A 321 -20.20 -10.06 1.73
C LEU A 321 -21.15 -10.86 2.61
N GLY A 322 -21.61 -12.02 2.12
CA GLY A 322 -22.61 -12.84 2.80
C GLY A 322 -24.02 -12.24 2.83
N GLY A 323 -24.28 -11.15 2.09
CA GLY A 323 -25.56 -10.44 2.10
C GLY A 323 -26.77 -11.27 1.66
N SER A 324 -27.97 -10.72 1.86
CA SER A 324 -29.23 -11.36 1.47
C SER A 324 -29.30 -11.67 -0.03
N ASN A 325 -30.11 -12.65 -0.42
CA ASN A 325 -30.36 -12.94 -1.83
C ASN A 325 -30.93 -11.71 -2.55
N ILE A 326 -30.63 -11.58 -3.85
CA ILE A 326 -31.12 -10.51 -4.72
C ILE A 326 -32.37 -11.01 -5.43
N ALA A 327 -33.49 -10.30 -5.29
CA ALA A 327 -34.74 -10.67 -5.93
C ALA A 327 -34.74 -10.38 -7.44
N VAL A 328 -35.26 -11.33 -8.23
CA VAL A 328 -35.57 -11.18 -9.65
C VAL A 328 -37.10 -11.15 -9.78
N PRO A 329 -37.73 -9.97 -9.86
CA PRO A 329 -39.18 -9.84 -9.74
C PRO A 329 -39.95 -10.26 -11.01
N THR A 330 -39.28 -10.26 -12.16
CA THR A 330 -39.91 -10.64 -13.43
C THR A 330 -38.99 -11.55 -14.23
N ALA A 331 -39.54 -12.59 -14.84
CA ALA A 331 -38.79 -13.44 -15.77
C ALA A 331 -38.41 -12.66 -17.04
N GLY A 332 -37.29 -13.03 -17.65
CA GLY A 332 -36.82 -12.49 -18.91
C GLY A 332 -35.31 -12.65 -19.08
N LYS A 333 -34.79 -12.10 -20.17
CA LYS A 333 -33.37 -12.05 -20.45
C LYS A 333 -32.75 -10.83 -19.78
N TYR A 334 -31.65 -11.02 -19.05
CA TYR A 334 -30.96 -9.96 -18.33
C TYR A 334 -29.50 -9.89 -18.75
N GLU A 335 -28.99 -8.67 -18.88
CA GLU A 335 -27.59 -8.36 -18.76
C GLU A 335 -27.28 -8.07 -17.28
N ILE A 336 -26.29 -8.78 -16.74
CA ILE A 336 -25.90 -8.73 -15.34
C ILE A 336 -24.45 -8.26 -15.31
N THR A 337 -24.16 -7.22 -14.54
CA THR A 337 -22.78 -6.82 -14.24
C THR A 337 -22.50 -6.92 -12.76
N LEU A 338 -21.26 -7.25 -12.42
CA LEU A 338 -20.71 -7.26 -11.06
C LEU A 338 -19.39 -6.50 -11.10
N LYS A 339 -19.25 -5.50 -10.23
CA LYS A 339 -18.01 -4.75 -10.03
C LYS A 339 -17.57 -4.91 -8.59
N ILE A 340 -16.31 -5.27 -8.38
CA ILE A 340 -15.71 -5.45 -7.06
C ILE A 340 -14.51 -4.52 -7.00
N ASN A 341 -14.48 -3.66 -6.00
CA ASN A 341 -13.30 -2.87 -5.67
C ASN A 341 -12.68 -3.45 -4.40
N GLU A 342 -11.61 -4.22 -4.56
CA GLU A 342 -10.94 -4.87 -3.43
C GLU A 342 -10.24 -3.85 -2.50
N GLU A 343 -9.68 -2.77 -3.06
CA GLU A 343 -9.00 -1.72 -2.28
C GLU A 343 -9.98 -0.95 -1.38
N GLU A 344 -11.16 -0.65 -1.91
CA GLU A 344 -12.21 0.04 -1.16
C GLU A 344 -13.10 -0.93 -0.35
N GLY A 345 -12.98 -2.23 -0.58
CA GLY A 345 -13.83 -3.26 0.00
C GLY A 345 -15.31 -3.11 -0.40
N THR A 346 -15.59 -2.57 -1.57
CA THR A 346 -16.95 -2.33 -2.07
C THR A 346 -17.31 -3.26 -3.23
N ALA A 347 -18.59 -3.59 -3.37
CA ALA A 347 -19.09 -4.36 -4.49
C ALA A 347 -20.47 -3.85 -4.93
N THR A 348 -20.68 -3.79 -6.24
CA THR A 348 -21.93 -3.32 -6.85
C THR A 348 -22.35 -4.24 -7.99
N TYR A 349 -23.64 -4.20 -8.34
CA TYR A 349 -24.16 -4.95 -9.47
C TYR A 349 -25.20 -4.15 -10.24
N THR A 350 -25.41 -4.53 -11.49
CA THR A 350 -26.60 -4.12 -12.25
C THR A 350 -27.34 -5.34 -12.79
N LEU A 351 -28.66 -5.26 -12.81
CA LEU A 351 -29.56 -6.24 -13.41
C LEU A 351 -30.44 -5.50 -14.43
N VAL A 352 -30.05 -5.52 -15.70
CA VAL A 352 -30.73 -4.80 -16.78
C VAL A 352 -31.48 -5.80 -17.65
N LYS A 353 -32.81 -5.67 -17.72
CA LYS A 353 -33.65 -6.50 -18.58
C LYS A 353 -33.50 -6.07 -20.04
N LEU A 354 -33.26 -7.03 -20.94
CA LEU A 354 -33.06 -6.81 -22.39
C LEU A 354 -34.35 -6.86 -23.20
#